data_AF-A0A4Q2ZPE6-F1
#
_entry.id   AF-A0A4Q2ZPE6-F1
#
_cell.length_a   1.000
_cell.length_b   1.000
_cell.length_c   1.000
_cell.angle_alpha   90.00
_cell.angle_beta   90.00
_cell.angle_gamma   90.00
#
_symmetry.space_group_name_H-M   'P 1'
#
loop_
_entity.id
_entity.type
_entity.pdbx_description
1 polymer ?
#
loop_
_entity_poly.entity_id
_entity_poly.type
_entity_poly.pdbx_seq_one_letter_code
_entity_poly.pdbx_strand_id
1 'polypeptide(L)'
;MRLMKRAAAIAVVTLCCSALANAATLDATMNQDVPVQAVNVQQHHLVPAIQGAVAPVPRSAEIVQPLPAEQEDDFATLQAAVAAQDAPDLLDSELNCLAIGVYYESKGEPLAGQLAVAEVILNRTTSGRFPASVCSVIKQRGQFSFVRGGQLPTPPANANWRKALAVAQVAQKDLWDSPVANALYFHARYVAPGWKRPRVGTVGNHIFYR
;
A
#
# COMPACT_ATOMS: atom_id res chain seq x y z
N MET A 1 -50.45 30.90 -18.40
CA MET A 1 -50.27 32.36 -18.24
C MET A 1 -49.16 32.59 -17.21
N ARG A 2 -48.08 33.33 -17.60
CA ARG A 2 -46.87 33.73 -16.81
C ARG A 2 -45.91 32.56 -16.48
N LEU A 3 -44.78 32.30 -17.16
CA LEU A 3 -43.63 33.12 -17.62
C LEU A 3 -42.96 33.92 -16.51
N MET A 4 -41.88 33.37 -15.91
CA MET A 4 -40.74 34.15 -15.42
C MET A 4 -39.44 33.36 -15.66
N LYS A 5 -38.71 33.80 -16.69
CA LYS A 5 -37.32 33.44 -16.98
C LYS A 5 -36.42 34.20 -16.00
N ARG A 6 -35.43 33.53 -15.40
CA ARG A 6 -34.29 34.21 -14.76
C ARG A 6 -33.02 33.78 -15.47
N ALA A 7 -32.51 34.70 -16.26
CA ALA A 7 -31.22 34.61 -16.93
C ALA A 7 -30.10 34.69 -15.89
N ALA A 8 -29.15 33.76 -15.95
CA ALA A 8 -27.86 33.87 -15.27
C ALA A 8 -26.80 34.14 -16.34
N ALA A 9 -26.10 35.25 -16.20
CA ALA A 9 -25.06 35.70 -17.10
C ALA A 9 -23.85 34.76 -17.03
N ILE A 10 -23.40 34.29 -18.19
CA ILE A 10 -22.18 33.51 -18.36
C ILE A 10 -21.04 34.52 -18.55
N ALA A 11 -20.20 34.69 -17.53
CA ALA A 11 -18.93 35.41 -17.66
C ALA A 11 -17.88 34.42 -18.16
N VAL A 12 -17.57 34.50 -19.45
CA VAL A 12 -16.44 33.79 -20.08
C VAL A 12 -15.17 34.55 -19.73
N VAL A 13 -14.35 33.99 -18.84
CA VAL A 13 -12.97 34.46 -18.61
C VAL A 13 -12.04 33.50 -19.33
N THR A 14 -11.69 33.85 -20.56
CA THR A 14 -10.60 33.26 -21.32
C THR A 14 -9.30 33.89 -20.83
N LEU A 15 -8.47 33.12 -20.12
CA LEU A 15 -7.11 33.56 -19.77
C LEU A 15 -6.08 32.59 -20.34
N CYS A 16 -5.20 33.17 -21.16
CA CYS A 16 -4.23 32.58 -22.07
C CYS A 16 -3.38 31.43 -21.53
N CYS A 17 -3.26 30.40 -22.37
CA CYS A 17 -2.10 29.50 -22.42
C CYS A 17 -0.81 30.29 -22.69
N SER A 18 0.18 30.11 -21.84
CA SER A 18 1.59 30.29 -22.23
C SER A 18 2.35 29.06 -21.76
N ALA A 19 2.51 28.11 -22.69
CA ALA A 19 3.43 27.00 -22.56
C ALA A 19 4.83 27.52 -22.90
N LEU A 20 5.72 27.60 -21.92
CA LEU A 20 7.15 27.70 -22.15
C LEU A 20 7.73 26.29 -22.02
N ALA A 21 7.98 25.69 -23.17
CA ALA A 21 8.76 24.47 -23.30
C ALA A 21 10.24 24.83 -23.18
N ASN A 22 10.89 24.43 -22.09
CA ASN A 22 12.35 24.37 -22.05
C ASN A 22 12.77 22.95 -22.44
N ALA A 23 13.21 22.80 -23.69
CA ALA A 23 13.97 21.65 -24.15
C ALA A 23 15.40 21.78 -23.59
N ALA A 24 15.72 20.99 -22.57
CA ALA A 24 17.11 20.77 -22.17
C ALA A 24 17.61 19.51 -22.88
N THR A 25 18.65 19.72 -23.66
CA THR A 25 19.37 18.76 -24.49
C THR A 25 19.98 17.62 -23.65
N LEU A 26 19.85 16.39 -24.15
CA LEU A 26 20.59 15.22 -23.71
C LEU A 26 22.08 15.45 -24.03
N ASP A 27 22.93 15.48 -23.01
CA ASP A 27 24.37 15.43 -23.20
C ASP A 27 24.87 14.08 -22.68
N ALA A 28 25.26 13.21 -23.61
CA ALA A 28 25.86 11.93 -23.36
C ALA A 28 27.36 12.07 -23.60
N THR A 29 28.14 12.15 -22.52
CA THR A 29 29.61 12.08 -22.55
C THR A 29 30.03 10.89 -21.69
N MET A 30 30.46 9.81 -22.34
CA MET A 30 31.88 9.45 -22.54
C MET A 30 32.52 8.80 -21.31
N ASN A 31 32.47 7.46 -21.36
CA ASN A 31 33.57 6.52 -21.16
C ASN A 31 34.87 7.14 -20.60
N GLN A 32 35.21 6.80 -19.35
CA GLN A 32 36.57 6.94 -18.84
C GLN A 32 37.10 5.56 -18.42
N ASP A 33 38.00 5.07 -19.25
CA ASP A 33 38.92 3.98 -18.97
C ASP A 33 39.81 4.33 -17.77
N VAL A 34 39.79 3.50 -16.73
CA VAL A 34 40.72 3.61 -15.60
C VAL A 34 41.91 2.69 -15.86
N PRO A 35 43.17 3.20 -15.84
CA PRO A 35 44.36 2.40 -16.07
C PRO A 35 44.67 1.48 -14.89
N VAL A 36 44.78 0.18 -15.19
CA VAL A 36 45.22 -0.87 -14.26
C VAL A 36 46.71 -0.69 -13.99
N GLN A 37 47.08 -0.36 -12.76
CA GLN A 37 48.48 -0.30 -12.34
C GLN A 37 49.06 -1.70 -12.08
N ALA A 38 50.35 -1.81 -12.41
CA ALA A 38 51.11 -3.04 -12.56
C ALA A 38 51.27 -3.86 -11.27
N VAL A 39 51.23 -5.17 -11.48
CA VAL A 39 51.44 -6.26 -10.53
C VAL A 39 52.83 -6.19 -9.89
N ASN A 40 52.87 -6.22 -8.56
CA ASN A 40 54.09 -6.40 -7.78
C ASN A 40 54.53 -7.88 -7.86
N VAL A 41 55.64 -8.16 -8.55
CA VAL A 41 56.21 -9.50 -8.70
C VAL A 41 57.07 -9.81 -7.47
N GLN A 42 56.56 -10.61 -6.53
CA GLN A 42 57.35 -11.17 -5.45
C GLN A 42 58.00 -12.50 -5.88
N GLN A 43 59.32 -12.57 -5.68
CA GLN A 43 60.20 -13.69 -5.98
C GLN A 43 59.70 -15.04 -5.46
N HIS A 44 59.75 -16.06 -6.32
CA HIS A 44 59.49 -17.45 -5.98
C HIS A 44 60.61 -18.01 -5.09
N HIS A 45 60.34 -18.18 -3.79
CA HIS A 45 61.16 -19.02 -2.94
C HIS A 45 60.79 -20.49 -3.21
N LEU A 46 61.76 -21.28 -3.65
CA LEU A 46 61.63 -22.73 -3.83
C LEU A 46 61.35 -23.40 -2.47
N VAL A 47 60.21 -24.10 -2.36
CA VAL A 47 59.84 -24.94 -1.21
C VAL A 47 60.16 -26.41 -1.54
N PRO A 48 60.79 -27.18 -0.62
CA PRO A 48 61.07 -28.60 -0.83
C PRO A 48 59.80 -29.44 -0.99
N ALA A 49 59.85 -30.42 -1.89
CA ALA A 49 58.79 -31.41 -2.08
C ALA A 49 58.70 -32.32 -0.85
N ILE A 50 57.59 -32.23 -0.11
CA ILE A 50 57.23 -33.18 0.95
C ILE A 50 56.21 -34.16 0.38
N GLN A 51 56.60 -35.44 0.36
CA GLN A 51 55.74 -36.54 -0.04
C GLN A 51 54.73 -36.87 1.08
N GLY A 52 53.45 -36.95 0.69
CA GLY A 52 52.48 -37.91 1.21
C GLY A 52 51.88 -37.68 2.61
N ALA A 53 50.63 -37.20 2.62
CA ALA A 53 49.56 -37.76 3.46
C ALA A 53 48.21 -37.28 2.92
N VAL A 54 47.41 -38.19 2.36
CA VAL A 54 46.02 -37.90 2.01
C VAL A 54 45.22 -37.87 3.32
N ALA A 55 45.02 -36.68 3.87
CA ALA A 55 44.07 -36.49 4.95
C ALA A 55 42.64 -36.69 4.41
N PRO A 56 41.74 -37.38 5.13
CA PRO A 56 40.35 -37.46 4.73
C PRO A 56 39.75 -36.05 4.74
N VAL A 57 39.18 -35.64 3.62
CA VAL A 57 38.43 -34.39 3.50
C VAL A 57 37.30 -34.45 4.54
N PRO A 58 37.23 -33.52 5.52
CA PRO A 58 36.06 -33.44 6.36
C PRO A 58 34.89 -33.09 5.46
N ARG A 59 33.93 -34.02 5.33
CA ARG A 59 32.67 -33.79 4.65
C ARG A 59 32.02 -32.60 5.37
N SER A 60 31.97 -31.45 4.70
CA SER A 60 31.24 -30.28 5.19
C SER A 60 29.86 -30.75 5.60
N ALA A 61 29.58 -30.70 6.90
CA ALA A 61 28.23 -30.93 7.39
C ALA A 61 27.37 -29.85 6.72
N GLU A 62 26.49 -30.27 5.82
CA GLU A 62 25.46 -29.43 5.27
C GLU A 62 24.65 -28.93 6.46
N ILE A 63 24.83 -27.66 6.81
CA ILE A 63 24.05 -27.01 7.85
C ILE A 63 22.65 -26.88 7.26
N VAL A 64 21.84 -27.92 7.45
CA VAL A 64 20.39 -27.86 7.22
C VAL A 64 19.84 -26.97 8.33
N GLN A 65 19.95 -25.65 8.14
CA GLN A 65 19.13 -24.73 8.90
C GLN A 65 17.69 -25.07 8.51
N PRO A 66 16.81 -25.44 9.46
CA PRO A 66 15.39 -25.47 9.16
C PRO A 66 15.05 -24.08 8.64
N LEU A 67 14.52 -23.98 7.42
CA LEU A 67 13.78 -22.77 7.05
C LEU A 67 12.81 -22.52 8.21
N PRO A 68 12.69 -21.26 8.71
CA PRO A 68 11.63 -20.94 9.63
C PRO A 68 10.35 -21.48 9.02
N ALA A 69 9.66 -22.36 9.75
CA ALA A 69 8.35 -22.83 9.31
C ALA A 69 7.55 -21.56 9.02
N GLU A 70 7.04 -21.41 7.80
CA GLU A 70 6.06 -20.38 7.52
C GLU A 70 4.91 -20.65 8.50
N GLN A 71 4.81 -19.82 9.54
CA GLN A 71 3.67 -19.86 10.44
C GLN A 71 2.50 -19.43 9.56
N GLU A 72 1.74 -20.39 9.05
CA GLU A 72 0.38 -20.13 8.62
C GLU A 72 -0.34 -19.61 9.85
N ASP A 73 -0.51 -18.29 9.91
CA ASP A 73 -1.21 -17.59 10.98
C ASP A 73 -2.71 -17.92 10.87
N ASP A 74 -3.09 -19.16 11.20
CA ASP A 74 -4.47 -19.63 11.19
C ASP A 74 -5.20 -19.14 12.45
N PHE A 75 -5.80 -17.96 12.35
CA PHE A 75 -6.60 -17.41 13.42
C PHE A 75 -8.00 -18.04 13.43
N ALA A 76 -8.46 -18.51 14.59
CA ALA A 76 -9.82 -19.07 14.70
C ALA A 76 -10.95 -18.04 14.45
N THR A 77 -10.69 -16.74 14.62
CA THR A 77 -11.66 -15.67 14.38
C THR A 77 -10.98 -14.37 13.93
N LEU A 78 -11.69 -13.53 13.18
CA LEU A 78 -11.23 -12.16 12.85
C LEU A 78 -10.89 -11.34 14.10
N GLN A 79 -11.64 -11.53 15.18
CA GLN A 79 -11.37 -10.85 16.44
C GLN A 79 -10.01 -11.26 17.04
N ALA A 80 -9.63 -12.53 16.92
CA ALA A 80 -8.32 -13.02 17.33
C ALA A 80 -7.21 -12.48 16.41
N ALA A 81 -7.41 -12.49 15.10
CA ALA A 81 -6.47 -11.93 14.13
C ALA A 81 -6.16 -10.44 14.41
N VAL A 82 -7.21 -9.65 14.69
CA VAL A 82 -7.07 -8.23 15.04
C VAL A 82 -6.43 -8.05 16.42
N ALA A 83 -6.79 -8.88 17.40
CA ALA A 83 -6.22 -8.78 18.75
C ALA A 83 -4.74 -9.16 18.81
N ALA A 84 -4.25 -9.98 17.88
CA ALA A 84 -2.86 -10.37 17.76
C ALA A 84 -1.96 -9.28 17.12
N GLN A 85 -2.52 -8.19 16.60
CA GLN A 85 -1.72 -7.14 15.99
C GLN A 85 -1.20 -6.14 17.03
N ASP A 86 0.12 -6.02 17.11
CA ASP A 86 0.77 -4.97 17.88
C ASP A 86 0.84 -3.65 17.11
N ALA A 87 0.78 -2.54 17.83
CA ALA A 87 1.10 -1.24 17.26
C ALA A 87 2.62 -1.20 16.99
N PRO A 88 3.07 -1.00 15.74
CA PRO A 88 4.50 -0.98 15.45
C PRO A 88 5.15 0.27 16.05
N ASP A 89 6.42 0.15 16.46
CA ASP A 89 7.20 1.26 17.00
C ASP A 89 7.33 2.42 16.00
N LEU A 90 7.45 2.07 14.71
CA LEU A 90 7.43 2.99 13.58
C LEU A 90 6.33 2.57 12.61
N LEU A 91 5.39 3.48 12.37
CA LEU A 91 4.32 3.26 11.40
C LEU A 91 4.83 3.50 9.99
N ASP A 92 4.77 2.45 9.17
CA ASP A 92 4.91 2.57 7.72
C ASP A 92 3.89 3.58 7.16
N SER A 93 4.32 4.33 6.14
CA SER A 93 3.52 5.40 5.53
C SER A 93 2.24 4.86 4.90
N GLU A 94 2.32 3.75 4.17
CA GLU A 94 1.18 3.16 3.47
C GLU A 94 0.20 2.54 4.48
N LEU A 95 0.72 1.86 5.51
CA LEU A 95 -0.09 1.34 6.62
C LEU A 95 -0.81 2.46 7.37
N ASN A 96 -0.13 3.58 7.65
CA ASN A 96 -0.75 4.74 8.29
C ASN A 96 -1.88 5.34 7.43
N CYS A 97 -1.67 5.47 6.11
CA CYS A 97 -2.73 5.91 5.19
C CYS A 97 -3.92 4.93 5.19
N LEU A 98 -3.66 3.62 5.17
CA LEU A 98 -4.71 2.59 5.24
C LEU A 98 -5.52 2.73 6.53
N ALA A 99 -4.84 2.78 7.67
CA ALA A 99 -5.46 2.90 8.99
C ALA A 99 -6.30 4.18 9.13
N ILE A 100 -5.81 5.31 8.61
CA ILE A 100 -6.57 6.57 8.57
C ILE A 100 -7.85 6.38 7.74
N GLY A 101 -7.76 5.75 6.57
CA GLY A 101 -8.91 5.41 5.74
C GLY A 101 -9.93 4.57 6.48
N VAL A 102 -9.49 3.47 7.08
CA VAL A 102 -10.36 2.57 7.87
C VAL A 102 -11.01 3.34 9.03
N TYR A 103 -10.25 4.13 9.78
CA TYR A 103 -10.77 4.86 10.94
C TYR A 103 -11.88 5.84 10.56
N TYR A 104 -11.64 6.71 9.58
CA TYR A 104 -12.60 7.76 9.26
C TYR A 104 -13.82 7.26 8.49
N GLU A 105 -13.69 6.17 7.73
CA GLU A 105 -14.81 5.58 7.02
C GLU A 105 -15.61 4.59 7.87
N SER A 106 -15.01 3.98 8.91
CA SER A 106 -15.63 2.80 9.54
C SER A 106 -15.38 2.58 11.04
N LYS A 107 -14.83 3.53 11.80
CA LYS A 107 -14.56 3.33 13.25
C LYS A 107 -15.73 2.84 14.12
N GLY A 108 -16.98 3.04 13.68
CA GLY A 108 -18.20 2.58 14.37
C GLY A 108 -18.78 1.25 13.84
N GLU A 109 -18.17 0.69 12.79
CA GLU A 109 -18.62 -0.55 12.15
C GLU A 109 -18.08 -1.79 12.88
N PRO A 110 -18.74 -2.97 12.72
CA PRO A 110 -18.17 -4.24 13.14
C PRO A 110 -16.82 -4.50 12.46
N LEU A 111 -15.98 -5.38 13.02
CA LEU A 111 -14.64 -5.67 12.47
C LEU A 111 -14.68 -6.07 10.99
N ALA A 112 -15.64 -6.89 10.59
CA ALA A 112 -15.83 -7.26 9.19
C ALA A 112 -16.13 -6.05 8.28
N GLY A 113 -16.82 -5.03 8.79
CA GLY A 113 -17.09 -3.79 8.05
C GLY A 113 -15.85 -2.90 7.92
N GLN A 114 -15.01 -2.85 8.95
CA GLN A 114 -13.72 -2.15 8.89
C GLN A 114 -12.75 -2.84 7.92
N LEU A 115 -12.68 -4.17 7.99
CA LEU A 115 -11.90 -5.00 7.07
C LEU A 115 -12.38 -4.81 5.63
N ALA A 116 -13.70 -4.81 5.41
CA ALA A 116 -14.28 -4.58 4.08
C ALA A 116 -13.90 -3.22 3.47
N VAL A 117 -13.76 -2.17 4.27
CA VAL A 117 -13.27 -0.86 3.78
C VAL A 117 -11.78 -0.93 3.45
N ALA A 118 -10.96 -1.55 4.32
CA ALA A 118 -9.54 -1.77 4.05
C ALA A 118 -9.33 -2.52 2.73
N GLU A 119 -10.12 -3.57 2.51
CA GLU A 119 -10.12 -4.40 1.30
C GLU A 119 -10.43 -3.59 0.05
N VAL A 120 -11.44 -2.70 0.09
CA VAL A 120 -11.73 -1.80 -1.05
C VAL A 120 -10.53 -0.91 -1.36
N ILE A 121 -9.83 -0.39 -0.35
CA ILE A 121 -8.66 0.47 -0.56
C ILE A 121 -7.52 -0.33 -1.20
N LEU A 122 -7.25 -1.54 -0.74
CA LEU A 122 -6.23 -2.43 -1.31
C LEU A 122 -6.61 -2.90 -2.73
N ASN A 123 -7.86 -3.29 -2.97
CA ASN A 123 -8.35 -3.64 -4.30
C ASN A 123 -8.21 -2.49 -5.31
N ARG A 124 -8.35 -1.25 -4.86
CA ARG A 124 -8.13 -0.09 -5.73
C ARG A 124 -6.68 -0.05 -6.23
N THR A 125 -5.68 -0.30 -5.37
CA THR A 125 -4.27 -0.25 -5.77
C THR A 125 -3.92 -1.30 -6.82
N THR A 126 -4.58 -2.45 -6.80
CA THR A 126 -4.33 -3.56 -7.74
C THR A 126 -5.24 -3.56 -8.97
N SER A 127 -6.31 -2.76 -8.97
CA SER A 127 -7.33 -2.78 -10.05
C SER A 127 -6.91 -2.21 -11.40
N GLY A 128 -5.82 -1.43 -11.46
CA GLY A 128 -5.44 -0.62 -12.64
C GLY A 128 -6.37 0.55 -12.96
N ARG A 129 -7.45 0.77 -12.17
CA ARG A 129 -8.42 1.88 -12.35
C ARG A 129 -8.18 3.05 -11.40
N PHE A 130 -7.37 2.83 -10.37
CA PHE A 130 -7.03 3.79 -9.33
C PHE A 130 -5.50 3.85 -9.20
N PRO A 131 -4.97 4.84 -8.46
CA PRO A 131 -3.53 4.91 -8.19
C PRO A 131 -2.98 3.63 -7.55
N ALA A 132 -1.72 3.31 -7.81
CA ALA A 132 -1.10 2.04 -7.42
C ALA A 132 -0.61 1.99 -5.96
N SER A 133 -0.68 3.09 -5.19
CA SER A 133 -0.32 3.11 -3.77
C SER A 133 -1.51 3.47 -2.90
N VAL A 134 -1.55 2.92 -1.68
CA VAL A 134 -2.59 3.15 -0.68
C VAL A 134 -2.69 4.65 -0.37
N CYS A 135 -1.57 5.31 -0.10
CA CYS A 135 -1.59 6.74 0.19
C CYS A 135 -2.13 7.56 -1.00
N SER A 136 -1.84 7.15 -2.23
CA SER A 136 -2.36 7.83 -3.42
C SER A 136 -3.85 7.59 -3.63
N VAL A 137 -4.35 6.39 -3.35
CA VAL A 137 -5.79 6.07 -3.34
C VAL A 137 -6.52 6.91 -2.29
N ILE A 138 -6.00 6.93 -1.07
CA ILE A 138 -6.59 7.67 0.05
C ILE A 138 -6.60 9.18 -0.25
N LYS A 139 -5.49 9.73 -0.74
CA LYS A 139 -5.37 11.18 -1.00
C LYS A 139 -5.99 11.61 -2.33
N GLN A 140 -6.56 10.69 -3.12
CA GLN A 140 -7.19 11.03 -4.38
C GLN A 140 -8.37 11.98 -4.16
N ARG A 141 -8.35 13.11 -4.89
CA ARG A 141 -9.30 14.21 -4.72
C ARG A 141 -10.76 13.72 -4.84
N GLY A 142 -11.54 13.97 -3.80
CA GLY A 142 -12.99 13.69 -3.78
C GLY A 142 -13.37 12.24 -3.49
N GLN A 143 -12.41 11.34 -3.24
CA GLN A 143 -12.72 9.95 -2.90
C GLN A 143 -13.09 9.77 -1.43
N PHE A 144 -12.42 10.49 -0.54
CA PHE A 144 -12.58 10.37 0.91
C PHE A 144 -12.80 11.74 1.51
N SER A 145 -13.92 11.89 2.25
CA SER A 145 -14.41 13.20 2.71
C SER A 145 -13.51 13.88 3.75
N PHE A 146 -12.70 13.10 4.46
CA PHE A 146 -11.77 13.59 5.48
C PHE A 146 -10.47 14.17 4.89
N VAL A 147 -10.21 13.99 3.59
CA VAL A 147 -9.02 14.51 2.93
C VAL A 147 -9.21 15.96 2.51
N ARG A 148 -8.34 16.85 2.99
CA ARG A 148 -8.40 18.28 2.70
C ARG A 148 -7.13 18.72 2.00
N GLY A 149 -7.24 19.17 0.75
CA GLY A 149 -6.07 19.61 -0.03
C GLY A 149 -4.99 18.54 -0.20
N GLY A 150 -5.35 17.25 -0.20
CA GLY A 150 -4.39 16.13 -0.26
C GLY A 150 -3.71 15.79 1.08
N GLN A 151 -4.06 16.49 2.16
CA GLN A 151 -3.55 16.24 3.50
C GLN A 151 -4.50 15.35 4.30
N LEU A 152 -3.93 14.49 5.14
CA LEU A 152 -4.66 13.61 6.04
C LEU A 152 -4.75 14.23 7.44
N PRO A 153 -5.91 14.11 8.11
CA PRO A 153 -6.04 14.53 9.50
C PRO A 153 -5.26 13.58 10.43
N THR A 154 -4.80 14.12 11.55
CA THR A 154 -4.22 13.29 12.63
C THR A 154 -5.34 12.57 13.38
N PRO A 155 -5.33 11.23 13.43
CA PRO A 155 -6.32 10.48 14.19
C PRO A 155 -6.11 10.65 15.70
N PRO A 156 -7.18 10.62 16.51
CA PRO A 156 -7.07 10.71 17.96
C PRO A 156 -6.47 9.41 18.55
N ALA A 157 -5.68 9.55 19.61
CA ALA A 157 -5.11 8.41 20.34
C ALA A 157 -6.16 7.71 21.23
N ASN A 158 -7.07 6.94 20.62
CA ASN A 158 -8.13 6.23 21.33
C ASN A 158 -8.26 4.76 20.88
N ALA A 159 -9.17 4.01 21.52
CA ALA A 159 -9.37 2.58 21.24
C ALA A 159 -9.84 2.31 19.80
N ASN A 160 -10.61 3.22 19.21
CA ASN A 160 -11.08 3.08 17.82
C ASN A 160 -9.93 3.27 16.83
N TRP A 161 -8.98 4.16 17.11
CA TRP A 161 -7.77 4.31 16.30
C TRP A 161 -6.91 3.04 16.35
N ARG A 162 -6.64 2.53 17.55
CA ARG A 162 -5.88 1.26 17.72
C ARG A 162 -6.54 0.10 16.97
N LYS A 163 -7.87 0.00 17.04
CA LYS A 163 -8.66 -1.01 16.31
C LYS A 163 -8.52 -0.84 14.79
N ALA A 164 -8.66 0.37 14.26
CA ALA A 164 -8.53 0.63 12.84
C ALA A 164 -7.13 0.31 12.31
N LEU A 165 -6.09 0.61 13.09
CA LEU A 165 -4.71 0.25 12.78
C LEU A 165 -4.51 -1.28 12.74
N ALA A 166 -5.00 -1.99 13.76
CA ALA A 166 -4.92 -3.45 13.80
C ALA A 166 -5.67 -4.10 12.63
N VAL A 167 -6.86 -3.60 12.27
CA VAL A 167 -7.60 -4.07 11.09
C VAL A 167 -6.84 -3.79 9.80
N ALA A 168 -6.20 -2.63 9.67
CA ALA A 168 -5.37 -2.31 8.51
C ALA A 168 -4.16 -3.26 8.38
N GLN A 169 -3.55 -3.67 9.49
CA GLN A 169 -2.48 -4.67 9.50
C GLN A 169 -3.00 -6.05 9.07
N VAL A 170 -4.16 -6.48 9.57
CA VAL A 170 -4.80 -7.75 9.14
C VAL A 170 -5.04 -7.75 7.64
N ALA A 171 -5.60 -6.66 7.09
CA ALA A 171 -5.86 -6.54 5.65
C ALA A 171 -4.56 -6.51 4.82
N GLN A 172 -3.57 -5.70 5.22
CA GLN A 172 -2.32 -5.55 4.49
C GLN A 172 -1.50 -6.85 4.43
N LYS A 173 -1.57 -7.65 5.49
CA LYS A 173 -0.91 -8.96 5.60
C LYS A 173 -1.75 -10.11 5.02
N ASP A 174 -2.93 -9.83 4.48
CA ASP A 174 -3.87 -10.82 3.94
C ASP A 174 -4.21 -11.95 4.95
N LEU A 175 -4.40 -11.57 6.23
CA LEU A 175 -4.63 -12.53 7.33
C LEU A 175 -6.09 -12.92 7.52
N TRP A 176 -7.01 -12.39 6.70
CA TRP A 176 -8.43 -12.70 6.81
C TRP A 176 -9.21 -12.37 5.53
N ASP A 177 -10.06 -13.32 5.10
CA ASP A 177 -10.94 -13.13 3.95
C ASP A 177 -12.04 -12.10 4.21
N SER A 178 -12.11 -11.10 3.34
CA SER A 178 -13.21 -10.12 3.34
C SER A 178 -14.46 -10.67 2.64
N PRO A 179 -15.67 -10.46 3.19
CA PRO A 179 -16.92 -10.85 2.53
C PRO A 179 -17.22 -10.04 1.25
N VAL A 180 -16.36 -9.09 0.89
CA VAL A 180 -16.48 -8.21 -0.29
C VAL A 180 -15.18 -8.16 -1.10
N ALA A 181 -14.53 -9.32 -1.26
CA ALA A 181 -13.18 -9.50 -1.78
C ALA A 181 -12.82 -8.77 -3.09
N ASN A 182 -13.78 -8.42 -3.97
CA ASN A 182 -13.50 -7.71 -5.23
C ASN A 182 -14.21 -6.34 -5.36
N ALA A 183 -14.67 -5.78 -4.24
CA ALA A 183 -15.34 -4.49 -4.23
C ALA A 183 -14.35 -3.35 -4.47
N LEU A 184 -14.75 -2.37 -5.29
CA LEU A 184 -13.99 -1.15 -5.58
C LEU A 184 -14.69 0.11 -5.09
N TYR A 185 -15.96 0.00 -4.71
CA TYR A 185 -16.80 1.11 -4.29
C TYR A 185 -17.69 0.68 -3.12
N PHE A 186 -18.02 1.64 -2.26
CA PHE A 186 -19.03 1.48 -1.23
C PHE A 186 -19.76 2.78 -0.96
N HIS A 187 -20.92 2.69 -0.31
CA HIS A 187 -21.59 3.84 0.32
C HIS A 187 -22.36 3.37 1.55
N ALA A 188 -22.63 4.30 2.46
CA ALA A 188 -23.48 4.04 3.62
C ALA A 188 -24.93 3.80 3.19
N ARG A 189 -25.64 2.86 3.82
CA ARG A 189 -27.00 2.43 3.45
C ARG A 189 -28.03 3.56 3.35
N TYR A 190 -27.80 4.67 4.05
CA TYR A 190 -28.67 5.84 4.05
C TYR A 190 -28.38 6.84 2.91
N VAL A 191 -27.42 6.55 2.03
CA VAL A 191 -27.06 7.37 0.87
C VAL A 191 -27.54 6.68 -0.41
N ALA A 192 -28.12 7.46 -1.34
CA ALA A 192 -28.59 6.98 -2.63
C ALA A 192 -27.79 7.63 -3.78
N PRO A 193 -26.67 7.02 -4.23
CA PRO A 193 -25.89 7.58 -5.32
C PRO A 193 -26.58 7.39 -6.69
N GLY A 194 -26.37 8.34 -7.62
CA GLY A 194 -26.97 8.32 -8.95
C GLY A 194 -26.37 7.31 -9.95
N TRP A 195 -25.32 6.58 -9.57
CA TRP A 195 -24.70 5.57 -10.42
C TRP A 195 -25.35 4.20 -10.25
N LYS A 196 -25.22 3.34 -11.27
CA LYS A 196 -25.64 1.93 -11.22
C LYS A 196 -24.41 1.04 -11.34
N ARG A 197 -24.10 0.30 -10.28
CA ARG A 197 -22.97 -0.64 -10.24
C ARG A 197 -23.45 -2.00 -9.75
N PRO A 198 -22.83 -3.11 -10.19
CA PRO A 198 -23.10 -4.43 -9.64
C PRO A 198 -22.83 -4.45 -8.13
N ARG A 199 -23.82 -4.86 -7.34
CA ARG A 199 -23.68 -5.01 -5.88
C ARG A 199 -22.92 -6.31 -5.59
N VAL A 200 -21.89 -6.21 -4.76
CA VAL A 200 -21.11 -7.34 -4.26
C VAL A 200 -21.75 -7.88 -2.97
N GLY A 201 -22.07 -6.98 -2.05
CA GLY A 201 -22.58 -7.39 -0.74
C GLY A 201 -22.91 -6.22 0.17
N THR A 202 -23.20 -6.53 1.43
CA THR A 202 -23.49 -5.53 2.45
C THR A 202 -22.97 -6.00 3.78
N VAL A 203 -22.15 -5.16 4.41
CA VAL A 203 -21.45 -5.46 5.66
C VAL A 203 -21.63 -4.26 6.57
N GLY A 204 -22.17 -4.51 7.78
CA GLY A 204 -22.58 -3.43 8.68
C GLY A 204 -23.52 -2.44 7.97
N ASN A 205 -23.18 -1.15 8.05
CA ASN A 205 -23.91 -0.04 7.48
C ASN A 205 -23.48 0.33 6.05
N HIS A 206 -22.64 -0.47 5.39
CA HIS A 206 -22.13 -0.20 4.04
C HIS A 206 -22.66 -1.21 3.01
N ILE A 207 -22.95 -0.71 1.80
CA ILE A 207 -23.22 -1.52 0.61
C ILE A 207 -22.01 -1.42 -0.32
N PHE A 208 -21.51 -2.56 -0.80
CA PHE A 208 -20.28 -2.68 -1.57
C PHE A 208 -20.56 -3.10 -3.02
N TYR A 209 -19.72 -2.63 -3.95
CA TYR A 209 -19.93 -2.73 -5.39
C TYR A 209 -18.64 -2.95 -6.19
N ARG A 210 -18.79 -3.50 -7.40
CA ARG A 210 -17.73 -3.66 -8.40
C ARG A 210 -17.81 -2.63 -9.54
#